data_AF-A0A939KVI7-F1
#
_entry.id   AF-A0A939KVI7-F1
#
_cell.length_a   1.000
_cell.length_b   1.000
_cell.length_c   1.000
_cell.angle_alpha   90.00
_cell.angle_beta   90.00
_cell.angle_gamma   90.00
#
_symmetry.space_group_name_H-M   'P 1'
#
loop_
_entity.id
_entity.type
_entity.pdbx_description
1 polymer ?
#
loop_
_entity_poly.entity_id
_entity_poly.type
_entity_poly.pdbx_seq_one_letter_code
_entity_poly.pdbx_strand_id
1 'polypeptide(L)'
;MKQDRDEQQDKKMTKSLPLITAKQNATDLQSLLDYLKLHQPEVKKTLTNYGAIAIRGYEVKTPKQFQQVGLSIFPNLQNQYPGGAPREKVTEYVWNAAELPSYVPIPGHTELSYSPSDKPAYILFFCPQVAASDGETPVIDMKSVLSDLPEQLQQKCFHHRLVTKLFFVSTQKRLFDVRLWKWPWFRYAKSWRDVFNTEDRDLIEAKCRDVGRHIEWLTNGELIVSCPMPTINSHPIANEIVWTGWLPVFHIWGICIEAWFVAKYQRKFRSWLVFFILFLLTFVQICREKIIPGYRKYRYMDVAFEDRANLTFWDVYHIVKSYWQNAELFDWQEGDILILDNYRMGHGRLPFTGERRVYTAFA
;
A
#
# COMPACT_ATOMS: atom_id res chain seq x y z
N MET A 1 21.54 -41.23 5.32
CA MET A 1 20.90 -40.57 4.16
C MET A 1 20.77 -39.09 4.44
N LYS A 2 21.87 -38.37 4.19
CA LYS A 2 22.01 -36.91 4.21
C LYS A 2 22.72 -36.59 2.91
N GLN A 3 21.99 -36.12 1.92
CA GLN A 3 22.40 -35.39 0.71
C GLN A 3 21.16 -35.33 -0.19
N ASP A 4 21.02 -34.26 -0.96
CA ASP A 4 19.92 -33.95 -1.90
C ASP A 4 18.80 -33.03 -1.37
N ARG A 5 19.16 -31.95 -0.66
CA ARG A 5 18.27 -30.78 -0.50
C ARG A 5 18.92 -29.42 -0.79
N ASP A 6 20.05 -29.41 -1.48
CA ASP A 6 20.74 -28.19 -1.90
C ASP A 6 20.84 -28.17 -3.42
N GLU A 7 19.75 -27.96 -4.16
CA GLU A 7 19.86 -27.68 -5.62
C GLU A 7 18.59 -27.10 -6.31
N GLN A 8 17.70 -26.40 -5.59
CA GLN A 8 16.63 -25.60 -6.22
C GLN A 8 16.51 -24.21 -5.61
N GLN A 9 17.64 -23.56 -5.40
CA GLN A 9 17.71 -22.15 -5.05
C GLN A 9 18.45 -21.42 -6.16
N ASP A 10 17.84 -21.35 -7.35
CA ASP A 10 18.43 -20.63 -8.47
C ASP A 10 17.44 -19.67 -9.13
N LYS A 11 17.81 -18.39 -9.04
CA LYS A 11 17.30 -17.19 -9.74
C LYS A 11 15.88 -16.71 -9.43
N LYS A 12 15.71 -16.07 -8.26
CA LYS A 12 14.78 -14.94 -8.08
C LYS A 12 15.57 -13.70 -7.65
N MET A 13 15.23 -12.54 -8.20
CA MET A 13 16.09 -11.35 -8.30
C MET A 13 16.93 -11.03 -7.04
N THR A 14 18.21 -11.38 -7.10
CA THR A 14 19.30 -10.78 -6.31
C THR A 14 19.80 -9.50 -6.98
N LYS A 15 18.91 -8.57 -7.31
CA LYS A 15 19.31 -7.22 -7.71
C LYS A 15 19.05 -6.31 -6.54
N SER A 16 20.11 -6.02 -5.77
CA SER A 16 20.09 -4.97 -4.75
C SER A 16 19.45 -3.71 -5.31
N LEU A 17 18.56 -3.08 -4.52
CA LEU A 17 17.93 -1.81 -4.85
C LEU A 17 18.98 -0.81 -5.39
N PRO A 18 18.79 -0.24 -6.59
CA PRO A 18 19.68 0.79 -7.11
C PRO A 18 19.82 1.94 -6.10
N LEU A 19 21.07 2.35 -5.84
CA LEU A 19 21.40 3.32 -4.81
C LEU A 19 22.26 4.45 -5.38
N ILE A 20 21.81 5.68 -5.21
CA ILE A 20 22.60 6.89 -5.45
C ILE A 20 23.22 7.27 -4.11
N THR A 21 24.55 7.22 -4.03
CA THR A 21 25.30 7.58 -2.82
C THR A 21 26.14 8.84 -3.04
N ALA A 22 26.19 9.70 -2.03
CA ALA A 22 27.09 10.83 -2.04
C ALA A 22 28.57 10.38 -2.18
N LYS A 23 29.35 11.11 -2.98
CA LYS A 23 30.81 10.96 -3.01
C LYS A 23 31.42 11.64 -1.79
N GLN A 24 32.57 11.16 -1.31
CA GLN A 24 33.32 11.81 -0.24
C GLN A 24 33.53 13.30 -0.61
N ASN A 25 32.98 14.21 0.20
CA ASN A 25 32.98 15.69 0.07
C ASN A 25 31.83 16.36 -0.71
N ALA A 26 30.83 15.62 -1.22
CA ALA A 26 29.67 16.21 -1.93
C ALA A 26 28.34 15.73 -1.33
N THR A 27 28.18 15.92 -0.02
CA THR A 27 27.03 15.43 0.76
C THR A 27 25.94 16.48 0.95
N ASP A 28 26.19 17.74 0.62
CA ASP A 28 25.21 18.81 0.83
C ASP A 28 24.04 18.72 -0.19
N LEU A 29 22.95 19.42 0.12
CA LEU A 29 21.75 19.44 -0.71
C LEU A 29 22.01 19.99 -2.11
N GLN A 30 22.87 21.01 -2.26
CA GLN A 30 23.10 21.65 -3.55
C GLN A 30 23.82 20.67 -4.49
N SER A 31 24.82 19.95 -3.99
CA SER A 31 25.47 18.85 -4.70
C SER A 31 24.49 17.78 -5.18
N LEU A 32 23.50 17.40 -4.37
CA LEU A 32 22.44 16.48 -4.77
C LEU A 32 21.57 17.05 -5.90
N LEU A 33 21.11 18.29 -5.75
CA LEU A 33 20.23 18.94 -6.74
C LEU A 33 20.94 19.09 -8.09
N ASP A 34 22.22 19.44 -8.10
CA ASP A 34 22.99 19.59 -9.34
C ASP A 34 23.26 18.24 -10.00
N TYR A 35 23.54 17.19 -9.21
CA TYR A 35 23.62 15.83 -9.70
C TYR A 35 22.30 15.38 -10.34
N LEU A 36 21.17 15.56 -9.66
CA LEU A 36 19.86 15.12 -10.14
C LEU A 36 19.41 15.89 -11.39
N LYS A 37 19.72 17.17 -11.50
CA LYS A 37 19.44 17.95 -12.73
C LYS A 37 20.22 17.41 -13.92
N LEU A 38 21.50 17.06 -13.74
CA LEU A 38 22.34 16.52 -14.81
C LEU A 38 21.94 15.08 -15.19
N HIS A 39 21.62 14.25 -14.21
CA HIS A 39 21.37 12.81 -14.38
C HIS A 39 19.87 12.44 -14.37
N GLN A 40 18.95 13.41 -14.48
CA GLN A 40 17.50 13.15 -14.45
C GLN A 40 17.05 12.03 -15.42
N PRO A 41 17.52 11.98 -16.68
CA PRO A 41 17.14 10.91 -17.61
C PRO A 41 17.60 9.52 -17.16
N GLU A 42 18.77 9.43 -16.53
CA GLU A 42 19.34 8.18 -16.02
C GLU A 42 18.57 7.68 -14.79
N VAL A 43 18.13 8.60 -13.91
CA VAL A 43 17.27 8.27 -12.76
C VAL A 43 15.94 7.70 -13.25
N LYS A 44 15.29 8.35 -14.21
CA LYS A 44 14.02 7.87 -14.81
C LYS A 44 14.19 6.53 -15.51
N LYS A 45 15.27 6.35 -16.28
CA LYS A 45 15.60 5.08 -16.92
C LYS A 45 15.84 3.96 -15.89
N THR A 46 16.50 4.28 -14.77
CA THR A 46 16.71 3.33 -13.67
C THR A 46 15.38 2.93 -13.04
N LEU A 47 14.48 3.89 -12.80
CA LEU A 47 13.13 3.62 -12.31
C LEU A 47 12.35 2.71 -13.27
N THR A 48 12.34 2.96 -14.57
CA THR A 48 11.67 2.07 -15.53
C THR A 48 12.26 0.64 -15.52
N ASN A 49 13.58 0.51 -15.39
CA ASN A 49 14.26 -0.80 -15.48
C ASN A 49 14.18 -1.62 -14.20
N TYR A 50 14.27 -0.97 -13.04
CA TYR A 50 14.38 -1.62 -11.73
C TYR A 50 13.14 -1.42 -10.84
N GLY A 51 12.26 -0.49 -11.20
CA GLY A 51 11.07 -0.15 -10.43
C GLY A 51 11.32 0.76 -9.23
N ALA A 52 12.53 0.79 -8.67
CA ALA A 52 12.84 1.59 -7.50
C ALA A 52 14.29 2.09 -7.49
N ILE A 53 14.53 3.20 -6.80
CA ILE A 53 15.86 3.76 -6.55
C ILE A 53 15.87 4.46 -5.18
N ALA A 54 16.96 4.31 -4.45
CA ALA A 54 17.19 5.03 -3.20
C ALA A 54 18.31 6.07 -3.36
N ILE A 55 18.24 7.14 -2.57
CA ILE A 55 19.25 8.18 -2.45
C ILE A 55 19.67 8.21 -0.98
N ARG A 56 20.98 8.05 -0.73
CA ARG A 56 21.55 7.94 0.62
C ARG A 56 22.85 8.73 0.75
N GLY A 57 23.11 9.23 1.96
CA GLY A 57 24.35 9.93 2.31
C GLY A 57 24.36 11.43 1.96
N TYR A 58 23.21 12.01 1.63
CA TYR A 58 23.05 13.45 1.43
C TYR A 58 22.33 14.10 2.62
N GLU A 59 22.65 15.36 2.91
CA GLU A 59 22.11 16.12 4.03
C GLU A 59 20.70 16.70 3.77
N VAL A 60 19.74 15.83 3.46
CA VAL A 60 18.33 16.20 3.37
C VAL A 60 17.69 16.05 4.75
N LYS A 61 17.34 17.18 5.39
CA LYS A 61 16.88 17.21 6.80
C LYS A 61 15.42 17.60 6.96
N THR A 62 14.84 18.30 5.96
CA THR A 62 13.50 18.90 6.10
C THR A 62 12.57 18.52 4.94
N PRO A 63 11.23 18.53 5.16
CA PRO A 63 10.24 18.36 4.10
C PRO A 63 10.41 19.34 2.93
N LYS A 64 10.85 20.57 3.20
CA LYS A 64 11.07 21.59 2.17
C LYS A 64 12.26 21.24 1.26
N GLN A 65 13.33 20.68 1.82
CA GLN A 65 14.47 20.20 1.03
C GLN A 65 14.09 18.95 0.24
N PHE A 66 13.32 18.03 0.85
CA PHE A 66 12.76 16.88 0.14
C PHE A 66 11.88 17.28 -1.04
N GLN A 67 11.03 18.32 -0.88
CA GLN A 67 10.25 18.87 -1.99
C GLN A 67 11.15 19.36 -3.14
N GLN A 68 12.26 20.04 -2.85
CA GLN A 68 13.21 20.48 -3.87
C GLN A 68 13.84 19.31 -4.62
N VAL A 69 14.20 18.24 -3.90
CA VAL A 69 14.72 17.00 -4.50
C VAL A 69 13.65 16.38 -5.41
N GLY A 70 12.41 16.24 -4.94
CA GLY A 70 11.32 15.70 -5.75
C GLY A 70 11.08 16.50 -7.04
N LEU A 71 11.02 17.84 -6.95
CA LEU A 71 10.84 18.73 -8.10
C LEU A 71 12.01 18.69 -9.09
N SER A 72 13.23 18.41 -8.62
CA SER A 72 14.40 18.26 -9.49
C SER A 72 14.32 17.02 -10.39
N ILE A 73 13.60 15.98 -9.96
CA ILE A 73 13.41 14.74 -10.72
C ILE A 73 12.09 14.76 -11.51
N PHE A 74 11.03 15.25 -10.87
CA PHE A 74 9.68 15.31 -11.38
C PHE A 74 9.12 16.74 -11.23
N PRO A 75 9.26 17.60 -12.25
CA PRO A 75 8.72 18.96 -12.20
C PRO A 75 7.20 19.04 -12.02
N ASN A 76 6.50 17.93 -12.27
CA ASN A 76 5.05 17.77 -12.22
C ASN A 76 4.55 17.09 -10.93
N LEU A 77 5.25 17.26 -9.78
CA LEU A 77 4.73 16.74 -8.51
C LEU A 77 3.27 17.15 -8.30
N GLN A 78 2.47 16.23 -7.80
CA GLN A 78 1.06 16.47 -7.50
C GLN A 78 0.96 17.28 -6.21
N ASN A 79 0.08 18.28 -6.17
CA ASN A 79 -0.22 19.09 -4.98
C ASN A 79 -1.56 18.72 -4.33
N GLN A 80 -2.28 17.76 -4.90
CA GLN A 80 -3.50 17.17 -4.39
C GLN A 80 -3.31 15.67 -4.25
N TYR A 81 -3.90 15.09 -3.21
CA TYR A 81 -3.88 13.65 -2.98
C TYR A 81 -5.33 13.14 -2.86
N PRO A 82 -5.83 12.36 -3.82
CA PRO A 82 -7.23 11.93 -3.87
C PRO A 82 -7.53 10.69 -3.00
N GLY A 83 -6.54 10.18 -2.26
CA GLY A 83 -6.72 8.99 -1.42
C GLY A 83 -7.50 9.23 -0.14
N GLY A 84 -8.13 8.16 0.36
CA GLY A 84 -9.00 8.23 1.53
C GLY A 84 -8.29 8.13 2.90
N ALA A 85 -6.97 7.88 2.89
CA ALA A 85 -6.17 7.82 4.11
C ALA A 85 -5.96 9.24 4.66
N PRO A 86 -6.13 9.46 5.98
CA PRO A 86 -5.86 10.76 6.58
C PRO A 86 -4.37 11.09 6.40
N ARG A 87 -4.11 12.24 5.78
CA ARG A 87 -2.77 12.79 5.59
C ARG A 87 -2.80 14.28 5.89
N GLU A 88 -1.77 14.77 6.56
CA GLU A 88 -1.50 16.18 6.77
C GLU A 88 -0.56 16.67 5.66
N LYS A 89 -0.92 17.80 5.05
CA LYS A 89 -0.10 18.45 4.04
C LYS A 89 0.94 19.33 4.75
N VAL A 90 2.22 19.00 4.57
CA VAL A 90 3.35 19.60 5.31
C VAL A 90 4.01 20.71 4.51
N THR A 91 4.03 20.56 3.18
CA THR A 91 4.44 21.61 2.22
C THR A 91 3.50 21.58 1.02
N GLU A 92 3.79 22.33 -0.04
CA GLU A 92 2.94 22.39 -1.24
C GLU A 92 2.78 21.01 -1.94
N TYR A 93 3.80 20.17 -1.91
CA TYR A 93 3.84 18.86 -2.60
C TYR A 93 4.20 17.68 -1.68
N VAL A 94 4.27 17.90 -0.36
CA VAL A 94 4.71 16.87 0.61
C VAL A 94 3.65 16.66 1.69
N TRP A 95 3.40 15.40 1.99
CA TRP A 95 2.48 14.94 3.04
C TRP A 95 3.20 14.06 4.06
N ASN A 96 2.62 13.90 5.25
CA ASN A 96 2.99 12.78 6.12
C ASN A 96 2.59 11.44 5.46
N ALA A 97 3.36 10.39 5.75
CA ALA A 97 2.94 9.03 5.44
C ALA A 97 1.75 8.61 6.31
N ALA A 98 0.92 7.69 5.80
CA ALA A 98 -0.29 7.27 6.50
C ALA A 98 -0.01 6.75 7.92
N GLU A 99 -0.71 7.31 8.90
CA GLU A 99 -0.54 6.98 10.31
C GLU A 99 -1.42 5.76 10.69
N LEU A 100 -0.77 4.61 10.86
CA LEU A 100 -1.32 3.48 11.62
C LEU A 100 -0.48 3.27 12.88
N PRO A 101 -1.04 2.71 13.97
CA PRO A 101 -0.27 2.39 15.15
C PRO A 101 0.99 1.59 14.82
N SER A 102 2.10 1.89 15.50
CA SER A 102 3.42 1.34 15.18
C SER A 102 3.50 -0.18 15.27
N TYR A 103 2.64 -0.83 16.06
CA TYR A 103 2.58 -2.29 16.19
C TYR A 103 1.84 -3.02 15.07
N VAL A 104 1.12 -2.30 14.20
CA VAL A 104 0.38 -2.91 13.08
C VAL A 104 1.14 -2.73 11.77
N PRO A 105 1.31 -3.79 10.97
CA PRO A 105 1.89 -3.65 9.65
C PRO A 105 0.93 -2.94 8.68
N ILE A 106 1.49 -2.24 7.71
CA ILE A 106 0.76 -1.85 6.51
C ILE A 106 1.08 -2.92 5.45
N PRO A 107 0.10 -3.74 5.02
CA PRO A 107 0.33 -4.76 3.99
C PRO A 107 0.85 -4.16 2.69
N GLY A 108 1.53 -4.96 1.87
CA GLY A 108 1.98 -4.55 0.54
C GLY A 108 0.85 -4.01 -0.33
N HIS A 109 1.08 -2.90 -1.02
CA HIS A 109 0.13 -2.26 -1.95
C HIS A 109 0.79 -1.32 -2.96
N THR A 110 0.13 -1.02 -4.09
CA THR A 110 0.59 0.02 -5.05
C THR A 110 -0.32 1.24 -4.94
N GLU A 111 0.21 2.41 -4.59
CA GLU A 111 -0.57 3.59 -4.19
C GLU A 111 -1.74 3.88 -5.14
N LEU A 112 -2.94 4.06 -4.55
CA LEU A 112 -4.18 4.40 -5.27
C LEU A 112 -4.59 3.41 -6.37
N SER A 113 -4.16 2.16 -6.35
CA SER A 113 -4.51 1.21 -7.41
C SER A 113 -6.00 0.82 -7.47
N TYR A 114 -6.78 1.13 -6.43
CA TYR A 114 -8.24 1.03 -6.44
C TYR A 114 -8.92 2.23 -7.14
N SER A 115 -8.17 3.26 -7.52
CA SER A 115 -8.61 4.41 -8.31
C SER A 115 -7.64 4.65 -9.49
N PRO A 116 -7.71 3.83 -10.56
CA PRO A 116 -6.72 3.87 -11.63
C PRO A 116 -6.58 5.22 -12.33
N SER A 117 -7.65 6.03 -12.40
CA SER A 117 -7.64 7.38 -12.98
C SER A 117 -6.76 8.37 -12.20
N ASP A 118 -6.60 8.12 -10.91
CA ASP A 118 -5.94 9.02 -9.96
C ASP A 118 -4.55 8.51 -9.53
N LYS A 119 -4.11 7.39 -10.12
CA LYS A 119 -2.90 6.70 -9.70
C LYS A 119 -1.66 7.51 -10.12
N PRO A 120 -0.79 7.93 -9.17
CA PRO A 120 0.48 8.57 -9.51
C PRO A 120 1.40 7.55 -10.18
N ALA A 121 2.22 8.03 -11.11
CA ALA A 121 3.23 7.20 -11.77
C ALA A 121 4.40 6.91 -10.82
N TYR A 122 4.75 7.87 -9.96
CA TYR A 122 5.85 7.73 -9.01
C TYR A 122 5.42 8.13 -7.60
N ILE A 123 6.03 7.45 -6.62
CA ILE A 123 5.92 7.81 -5.20
C ILE A 123 7.32 8.03 -4.68
N LEU A 124 7.48 9.08 -3.88
CA LEU A 124 8.70 9.37 -3.17
C LEU A 124 8.43 9.26 -1.68
N PHE A 125 9.39 8.72 -0.94
CA PHE A 125 9.41 8.67 0.52
C PHE A 125 10.69 9.31 1.04
N PHE A 126 10.59 10.01 2.16
CA PHE A 126 11.72 10.65 2.82
C PHE A 126 11.69 10.40 4.32
N CYS A 127 12.81 9.95 4.91
CA CYS A 127 12.90 9.66 6.33
C CYS A 127 13.87 10.61 7.07
N PRO A 128 13.37 11.68 7.69
CA PRO A 128 14.18 12.52 8.57
C PRO A 128 14.31 12.00 10.00
N GLN A 129 13.59 10.93 10.37
CA GLN A 129 13.67 10.34 11.70
C GLN A 129 13.38 8.84 11.61
N VAL A 130 14.42 8.03 11.78
CA VAL A 130 14.32 6.56 11.77
C VAL A 130 13.70 6.05 13.08
N ALA A 131 13.09 4.86 13.02
CA ALA A 131 12.59 4.19 14.21
C ALA A 131 13.74 3.75 15.13
N ALA A 132 13.43 3.54 16.41
CA ALA A 132 14.40 2.97 17.35
C ALA A 132 14.73 1.50 17.01
N SER A 133 13.76 0.76 16.47
CA SER A 133 13.96 -0.59 15.93
C SER A 133 12.90 -0.92 14.87
N ASP A 134 13.30 -1.74 13.88
CA ASP A 134 12.44 -2.18 12.78
C ASP A 134 11.84 -0.99 12.00
N GLY A 135 10.70 -1.18 11.32
CA GLY A 135 10.03 -0.09 10.60
C GLY A 135 10.54 0.11 9.19
N GLU A 136 11.16 -0.94 8.64
CA GLU A 136 11.52 -1.07 7.25
C GLU A 136 10.28 -0.86 6.37
N THR A 137 10.53 -0.37 5.17
CA THR A 137 9.53 -0.30 4.10
C THR A 137 9.79 -1.47 3.15
N PRO A 138 8.95 -2.52 3.15
CA PRO A 138 8.99 -3.52 2.09
C PRO A 138 8.80 -2.84 0.74
N VAL A 139 9.66 -3.15 -0.22
CA VAL A 139 9.60 -2.73 -1.62
C VAL A 139 9.41 -3.99 -2.46
N ILE A 140 8.26 -4.13 -3.08
CA ILE A 140 7.75 -5.40 -3.61
C ILE A 140 7.65 -5.33 -5.13
N ASP A 141 8.36 -6.20 -5.85
CA ASP A 141 8.25 -6.28 -7.31
C ASP A 141 6.95 -7.00 -7.71
N MET A 142 5.94 -6.22 -8.12
CA MET A 142 4.62 -6.75 -8.46
C MET A 142 4.61 -7.54 -9.78
N LYS A 143 5.65 -7.41 -10.61
CA LYS A 143 5.86 -8.28 -11.76
C LYS A 143 6.19 -9.69 -11.29
N SER A 144 7.19 -9.82 -10.42
CA SER A 144 7.63 -11.12 -9.89
C SER A 144 6.56 -11.78 -9.03
N VAL A 145 5.81 -10.98 -8.25
CA VAL A 145 4.64 -11.47 -7.53
C VAL A 145 3.69 -12.21 -8.46
N LEU A 146 3.30 -11.62 -9.60
CA LEU A 146 2.35 -12.22 -10.53
C LEU A 146 2.86 -13.56 -11.07
N SER A 147 4.14 -13.61 -11.48
CA SER A 147 4.78 -14.84 -11.98
C SER A 147 4.87 -15.95 -10.94
N ASP A 148 4.89 -15.59 -9.65
CA ASP A 148 5.04 -16.51 -8.53
C ASP A 148 3.73 -17.02 -7.94
N LEU A 149 2.59 -16.46 -8.35
CA LEU A 149 1.28 -16.95 -7.91
C LEU A 149 1.05 -18.38 -8.44
N PRO A 150 0.26 -19.21 -7.76
CA PRO A 150 -0.19 -20.49 -8.31
C PRO A 150 -0.86 -20.30 -9.68
N GLU A 151 -0.66 -21.23 -10.62
CA GLU A 151 -1.15 -21.12 -12.00
C GLU A 151 -2.65 -20.82 -12.08
N GLN A 152 -3.47 -21.51 -11.27
CA GLN A 152 -4.91 -21.28 -11.21
C GLN A 152 -5.24 -19.84 -10.78
N LEU A 153 -4.47 -19.27 -9.85
CA LEU A 153 -4.67 -17.90 -9.42
C LEU A 153 -4.20 -16.92 -10.50
N GLN A 154 -3.07 -17.17 -11.16
CA GLN A 154 -2.63 -16.38 -12.32
C GLN A 154 -3.74 -16.33 -13.38
N GLN A 155 -4.28 -17.49 -13.77
CA GLN A 155 -5.39 -17.57 -14.73
C GLN A 155 -6.59 -16.75 -14.27
N LYS A 156 -7.01 -16.82 -13.00
CA LYS A 156 -8.08 -15.96 -12.48
C LYS A 156 -7.75 -14.47 -12.65
N CYS A 157 -6.50 -14.09 -12.41
CA CYS A 157 -6.04 -12.70 -12.54
C CYS A 157 -6.10 -12.18 -13.99
N PHE A 158 -5.81 -13.04 -14.97
CA PHE A 158 -5.88 -12.70 -16.38
C PHE A 158 -7.32 -12.62 -16.93
N HIS A 159 -8.24 -13.43 -16.39
CA HIS A 159 -9.61 -13.53 -16.93
C HIS A 159 -10.66 -12.71 -16.17
N HIS A 160 -10.38 -12.33 -14.91
CA HIS A 160 -11.36 -11.65 -14.06
C HIS A 160 -10.79 -10.37 -13.46
N ARG A 161 -11.63 -9.34 -13.37
CA ARG A 161 -11.35 -8.13 -12.60
C ARG A 161 -11.64 -8.35 -11.12
N LEU A 162 -11.01 -7.54 -10.28
CA LEU A 162 -11.39 -7.41 -8.88
C LEU A 162 -12.42 -6.29 -8.73
N VAL A 163 -13.31 -6.44 -7.76
CA VAL A 163 -14.25 -5.40 -7.35
C VAL A 163 -14.00 -5.15 -5.87
N THR A 164 -13.48 -3.96 -5.57
CA THR A 164 -13.39 -3.48 -4.19
C THR A 164 -14.71 -2.84 -3.80
N LYS A 165 -15.14 -3.06 -2.56
CA LYS A 165 -16.38 -2.52 -2.01
C LYS A 165 -16.06 -1.69 -0.79
N LEU A 166 -16.56 -0.46 -0.78
CA LEU A 166 -16.44 0.48 0.33
C LEU A 166 -17.83 0.74 0.90
N PHE A 167 -17.99 0.51 2.19
CA PHE A 167 -19.24 0.74 2.89
C PHE A 167 -19.18 2.03 3.70
N PHE A 168 -20.18 2.89 3.51
CA PHE A 168 -20.33 4.18 4.15
C PHE A 168 -21.64 4.24 4.93
N VAL A 169 -21.57 4.72 6.16
CA VAL A 169 -22.78 4.96 6.96
C VAL A 169 -23.44 6.26 6.53
N SER A 170 -24.72 6.41 6.87
CA SER A 170 -25.44 7.66 6.63
C SER A 170 -24.86 8.80 7.47
N THR A 171 -24.82 8.61 8.80
CA THR A 171 -24.42 9.65 9.75
C THR A 171 -23.35 9.12 10.70
N GLN A 172 -22.34 9.93 10.97
CA GLN A 172 -21.28 9.60 11.92
C GLN A 172 -21.85 9.53 13.35
N LYS A 173 -21.94 8.34 13.96
CA LYS A 173 -22.39 8.21 15.37
C LYS A 173 -21.24 8.62 16.31
N ARG A 174 -21.43 9.66 17.13
CA ARG A 174 -20.34 10.29 17.91
C ARG A 174 -20.23 9.86 19.38
N LEU A 175 -21.22 9.21 20.00
CA LEU A 175 -21.15 8.81 21.40
C LEU A 175 -21.71 7.39 21.61
N PHE A 176 -20.96 6.54 22.32
CA PHE A 176 -21.31 5.18 22.78
C PHE A 176 -21.23 4.00 21.79
N ASP A 177 -20.62 4.13 20.61
CA ASP A 177 -20.25 2.92 19.87
C ASP A 177 -18.94 2.38 20.46
N VAL A 178 -18.93 1.17 21.03
CA VAL A 178 -17.69 0.50 21.51
C VAL A 178 -16.70 0.21 20.37
N ARG A 179 -17.14 0.38 19.10
CA ARG A 179 -16.25 0.50 17.94
C ARG A 179 -15.39 1.78 17.97
N LEU A 180 -15.78 2.77 18.79
CA LEU A 180 -15.12 3.94 19.42
C LEU A 180 -13.64 3.81 19.80
N TRP A 181 -13.21 2.58 20.09
CA TRP A 181 -11.87 2.36 20.58
C TRP A 181 -10.87 2.45 19.42
N LYS A 182 -9.79 3.24 19.61
CA LYS A 182 -8.62 3.39 18.72
C LYS A 182 -7.85 2.07 18.47
N TRP A 183 -8.56 1.01 18.12
CA TRP A 183 -8.01 -0.23 17.64
C TRP A 183 -7.94 -0.16 16.11
N PRO A 184 -6.82 -0.56 15.51
CA PRO A 184 -6.49 -0.30 14.10
C PRO A 184 -7.47 -0.88 13.06
N TRP A 185 -8.47 -1.65 13.50
CA TRP A 185 -9.44 -2.40 12.68
C TRP A 185 -10.83 -1.78 12.66
N PHE A 186 -11.20 -0.99 13.66
CA PHE A 186 -12.43 -0.20 13.63
C PHE A 186 -12.13 1.15 12.97
N ARG A 187 -11.68 1.13 11.72
CA ARG A 187 -11.94 2.27 10.86
C ARG A 187 -13.45 2.37 10.78
N TYR A 188 -14.00 3.38 11.45
CA TYR A 188 -15.41 3.71 11.34
C TYR A 188 -15.77 3.74 9.87
N ALA A 189 -16.87 3.09 9.52
CA ALA A 189 -17.54 3.44 8.29
C ALA A 189 -17.73 4.95 8.31
N LYS A 190 -17.06 5.64 7.38
CA LYS A 190 -17.18 7.09 7.27
C LYS A 190 -18.60 7.39 6.82
N SER A 191 -19.14 8.50 7.31
CA SER A 191 -20.32 9.11 6.72
C SER A 191 -20.04 9.40 5.23
N TRP A 192 -20.92 8.94 4.33
CA TRP A 192 -20.77 9.29 2.92
C TRP A 192 -20.92 10.80 2.70
N ARG A 193 -21.69 11.51 3.54
CA ARG A 193 -21.83 12.96 3.48
C ARG A 193 -20.51 13.67 3.70
N ASP A 194 -19.73 13.18 4.67
CA ASP A 194 -18.43 13.74 5.03
C ASP A 194 -17.38 13.44 3.93
N VAL A 195 -17.48 12.27 3.29
CA VAL A 195 -16.53 11.84 2.25
C VAL A 195 -16.78 12.56 0.92
N PHE A 196 -18.05 12.68 0.50
CA PHE A 196 -18.40 13.35 -0.75
C PHE A 196 -18.62 14.86 -0.61
N ASN A 197 -18.60 15.36 0.64
CA ASN A 197 -18.88 16.74 1.00
C ASN A 197 -20.18 17.28 0.38
N THR A 198 -21.24 16.46 0.42
CA THR A 198 -22.57 16.78 -0.13
C THR A 198 -23.63 15.87 0.49
N GLU A 199 -24.87 16.33 0.50
CA GLU A 199 -26.05 15.53 0.87
C GLU A 199 -26.88 15.09 -0.35
N ASP A 200 -26.55 15.61 -1.52
CA ASP A 200 -27.22 15.32 -2.79
C ASP A 200 -26.78 13.95 -3.34
N ARG A 201 -27.73 13.01 -3.40
CA ARG A 201 -27.49 11.66 -3.90
C ARG A 201 -27.24 11.62 -5.40
N ASP A 202 -27.94 12.45 -6.17
CA ASP A 202 -27.81 12.47 -7.63
C ASP A 202 -26.42 13.00 -8.02
N LEU A 203 -25.91 13.97 -7.25
CA LEU A 203 -24.53 14.45 -7.42
C LEU A 203 -23.49 13.35 -7.10
N ILE A 204 -23.71 12.54 -6.06
CA ILE A 204 -22.82 11.42 -5.71
C ILE A 204 -22.85 10.36 -6.81
N GLU A 205 -24.03 10.05 -7.33
CA GLU A 205 -24.22 9.11 -8.44
C GLU A 205 -23.52 9.58 -9.71
N ALA A 206 -23.67 10.85 -10.07
CA ALA A 206 -22.98 11.44 -11.20
C ALA A 206 -21.45 11.37 -11.03
N LYS A 207 -20.94 11.79 -9.86
CA LYS A 207 -19.50 11.73 -9.54
C LYS A 207 -18.93 10.32 -9.61
N CYS A 208 -19.64 9.33 -9.08
CA CYS A 208 -19.17 7.94 -9.13
C CYS A 208 -19.24 7.36 -10.54
N ARG A 209 -20.30 7.66 -11.30
CA ARG A 209 -20.45 7.21 -12.68
C ARG A 209 -19.33 7.75 -13.57
N ASP A 210 -18.95 9.01 -13.39
CA ASP A 210 -17.87 9.67 -14.13
C ASP A 210 -16.53 8.94 -14.01
N VAL A 211 -16.25 8.39 -12.82
CA VAL A 211 -15.02 7.62 -12.55
C VAL A 211 -15.21 6.10 -12.61
N GLY A 212 -16.30 5.61 -13.21
CA GLY A 212 -16.56 4.18 -13.41
C GLY A 212 -16.84 3.38 -12.14
N ARG A 213 -17.31 4.03 -11.07
CA ARG A 213 -17.71 3.40 -9.80
C ARG A 213 -19.21 3.13 -9.79
N HIS A 214 -19.59 2.00 -9.20
CA HIS A 214 -21.00 1.61 -9.05
C HIS A 214 -21.50 1.89 -7.65
N ILE A 215 -22.74 2.35 -7.53
CA ILE A 215 -23.38 2.69 -6.27
C ILE A 215 -24.54 1.74 -5.99
N GLU A 216 -24.65 1.33 -4.73
CA GLU A 216 -25.83 0.67 -4.18
C GLU A 216 -26.28 1.46 -2.93
N TRP A 217 -27.45 2.08 -3.01
CA TRP A 217 -28.11 2.69 -1.87
C TRP A 217 -28.88 1.64 -1.07
N LEU A 218 -28.62 1.59 0.23
CA LEU A 218 -29.27 0.65 1.13
C LEU A 218 -30.56 1.23 1.70
N THR A 219 -31.50 0.36 2.07
CA THR A 219 -32.82 0.76 2.61
C THR A 219 -32.75 1.62 3.87
N ASN A 220 -31.64 1.57 4.60
CA ASN A 220 -31.36 2.37 5.80
C ASN A 220 -30.61 3.68 5.50
N GLY A 221 -30.45 4.07 4.23
CA GLY A 221 -29.76 5.31 3.84
C GLY A 221 -28.23 5.25 3.92
N GLU A 222 -27.67 4.06 4.04
CA GLU A 222 -26.25 3.76 3.91
C GLU A 222 -25.87 3.54 2.44
N LEU A 223 -24.58 3.58 2.14
CA LEU A 223 -24.06 3.57 0.77
C LEU A 223 -22.96 2.51 0.63
N ILE A 224 -23.03 1.73 -0.45
CA ILE A 224 -21.91 0.91 -0.91
C ILE A 224 -21.42 1.46 -2.23
N VAL A 225 -20.11 1.71 -2.31
CA VAL A 225 -19.43 2.04 -3.55
C VAL A 225 -18.60 0.84 -3.96
N SER A 226 -18.90 0.29 -5.13
CA SER A 226 -18.11 -0.78 -5.76
C SER A 226 -17.20 -0.17 -6.82
N CYS A 227 -15.90 -0.39 -6.68
CA CYS A 227 -14.87 0.09 -7.59
C CYS A 227 -14.27 -1.13 -8.32
N PRO A 228 -14.69 -1.40 -9.57
CA PRO A 228 -14.02 -2.39 -10.38
C PRO A 228 -12.60 -1.92 -10.69
N MET A 229 -11.65 -2.83 -10.58
CA MET A 229 -10.25 -2.55 -10.82
C MET A 229 -9.62 -3.73 -11.58
N PRO A 230 -8.71 -3.45 -12.51
CA PRO A 230 -8.00 -4.51 -13.20
C PRO A 230 -7.12 -5.26 -12.20
N THR A 231 -7.09 -6.58 -12.34
CA THR A 231 -6.29 -7.44 -11.45
C THR A 231 -4.80 -7.40 -11.82
N ILE A 232 -4.53 -7.16 -13.10
CA ILE A 232 -3.21 -6.94 -13.69
C ILE A 232 -3.21 -5.60 -14.43
N ASN A 233 -2.07 -4.90 -14.43
CA ASN A 233 -1.87 -3.70 -15.24
C ASN A 233 -0.77 -3.94 -16.27
N SER A 234 -0.83 -3.21 -17.37
CA SER A 234 0.33 -3.05 -18.26
C SER A 234 1.08 -1.79 -17.87
N HIS A 235 2.38 -1.91 -17.64
CA HIS A 235 3.24 -0.78 -17.37
C HIS A 235 3.30 0.13 -18.61
N PRO A 236 2.98 1.44 -18.52
CA PRO A 236 2.80 2.29 -19.71
C PRO A 236 4.07 2.50 -20.55
N ILE A 237 5.24 2.45 -19.92
CA ILE A 237 6.55 2.60 -20.60
C ILE A 237 7.19 1.24 -20.91
N ALA A 238 7.35 0.37 -19.92
CA ALA A 238 8.03 -0.91 -20.08
C ALA A 238 7.19 -1.99 -20.78
N ASN A 239 5.87 -1.80 -20.93
CA ASN A 239 4.91 -2.78 -21.46
C ASN A 239 4.96 -4.15 -20.75
N GLU A 240 5.31 -4.15 -19.47
CA GLU A 240 5.33 -5.34 -18.63
C GLU A 240 3.99 -5.53 -17.92
N ILE A 241 3.54 -6.77 -17.82
CA ILE A 241 2.32 -7.12 -17.08
C ILE A 241 2.66 -7.27 -15.59
N VAL A 242 1.95 -6.53 -14.75
CA VAL A 242 2.23 -6.42 -13.31
C VAL A 242 0.97 -6.62 -12.49
N TRP A 243 1.10 -7.15 -11.27
CA TRP A 243 0.00 -7.29 -10.32
C TRP A 243 -0.44 -5.93 -9.73
N THR A 244 -1.74 -5.65 -9.67
CA THR A 244 -2.27 -4.34 -9.25
C THR A 244 -2.13 -4.05 -7.73
N GLY A 245 -1.81 -5.04 -6.90
CA GLY A 245 -1.22 -4.79 -5.58
C GLY A 245 -2.15 -4.58 -4.38
N TRP A 246 -3.45 -4.27 -4.53
CA TRP A 246 -4.24 -3.76 -3.38
C TRP A 246 -5.01 -4.81 -2.54
N LEU A 247 -5.05 -6.05 -2.99
CA LEU A 247 -5.99 -7.06 -2.47
C LEU A 247 -5.86 -7.34 -0.96
N PRO A 248 -4.65 -7.51 -0.38
CA PRO A 248 -4.53 -7.87 1.04
C PRO A 248 -5.08 -6.82 2.01
N VAL A 249 -5.15 -5.55 1.59
CA VAL A 249 -5.70 -4.48 2.43
C VAL A 249 -7.23 -4.59 2.57
N PHE A 250 -7.91 -5.10 1.55
CA PHE A 250 -9.37 -5.16 1.49
C PHE A 250 -9.96 -6.50 1.92
N HIS A 251 -9.17 -7.57 1.90
CA HIS A 251 -9.64 -8.90 2.28
C HIS A 251 -9.52 -9.13 3.79
N ILE A 252 -10.55 -9.73 4.40
CA ILE A 252 -10.63 -9.99 5.85
C ILE A 252 -9.43 -10.78 6.42
N TRP A 253 -8.86 -11.68 5.62
CA TRP A 253 -7.69 -12.47 5.99
C TRP A 253 -6.36 -11.74 5.79
N GLY A 254 -6.31 -10.69 4.98
CA GLY A 254 -5.07 -10.13 4.47
C GLY A 254 -4.15 -9.61 5.55
N ILE A 255 -4.65 -8.81 6.51
CA ILE A 255 -3.82 -8.37 7.64
C ILE A 255 -3.36 -9.50 8.53
N CYS A 256 -4.20 -10.51 8.75
CA CYS A 256 -3.87 -11.57 9.69
C CYS A 256 -2.71 -12.41 9.13
N ILE A 257 -2.77 -12.66 7.82
CA ILE A 257 -1.70 -13.35 7.10
C ILE A 257 -0.44 -12.46 7.07
N GLU A 258 -0.58 -11.16 6.80
CA GLU A 258 0.55 -10.22 6.86
C GLU A 258 1.23 -10.24 8.24
N ALA A 259 0.44 -10.12 9.31
CA ALA A 259 0.94 -10.16 10.69
C ALA A 259 1.65 -11.48 11.04
N TRP A 260 1.20 -12.61 10.47
CA TRP A 260 1.88 -13.89 10.62
C TRP A 260 3.28 -13.87 9.98
N PHE A 261 3.40 -13.38 8.75
CA PHE A 261 4.69 -13.25 8.08
C PHE A 261 5.62 -12.27 8.81
N VAL A 262 5.08 -11.15 9.30
CA VAL A 262 5.81 -10.21 10.16
C VAL A 262 6.33 -10.88 11.43
N ALA A 263 5.48 -11.65 12.12
CA ALA A 263 5.87 -12.35 13.35
C ALA A 263 6.98 -13.37 13.09
N LYS A 264 6.92 -14.06 11.95
CA LYS A 264 7.95 -14.99 11.50
C LYS A 264 9.28 -14.28 11.16
N TYR A 265 9.22 -13.12 10.51
CA TYR A 265 10.39 -12.32 10.16
C TYR A 265 11.05 -11.71 11.40
N GLN A 266 10.30 -10.95 12.21
CA GLN A 266 10.84 -10.25 13.37
C GLN A 266 11.23 -11.19 14.52
N ARG A 267 10.57 -12.36 14.63
CA ARG A 267 10.79 -13.37 15.69
C ARG A 267 10.66 -12.81 17.12
N LYS A 268 9.88 -11.75 17.30
CA LYS A 268 9.64 -11.09 18.60
C LYS A 268 8.32 -11.55 19.22
N PHE A 269 8.30 -11.67 20.54
CA PHE A 269 7.08 -12.00 21.29
C PHE A 269 5.93 -11.02 20.99
N ARG A 270 6.24 -9.72 20.95
CA ARG A 270 5.25 -8.67 20.61
C ARG A 270 4.59 -8.91 19.25
N SER A 271 5.36 -9.29 18.22
CA SER A 271 4.85 -9.52 16.88
C SER A 271 3.95 -10.76 16.83
N TRP A 272 4.32 -11.83 17.53
CA TRP A 272 3.47 -13.01 17.71
C TRP A 272 2.17 -12.69 18.47
N LEU A 273 2.25 -11.89 19.55
CA LEU A 273 1.08 -11.44 20.29
C LEU A 273 0.11 -10.65 19.40
N VAL A 274 0.63 -9.72 18.60
CA VAL A 274 -0.18 -8.97 17.62
C VAL A 274 -0.85 -9.93 16.64
N PHE A 275 -0.10 -10.88 16.06
CA PHE A 275 -0.68 -11.90 15.17
C PHE A 275 -1.82 -12.67 15.84
N PHE A 276 -1.62 -13.22 17.05
CA PHE A 276 -2.65 -14.00 17.73
C PHE A 276 -3.91 -13.18 18.03
N ILE A 277 -3.76 -11.92 18.44
CA ILE A 277 -4.89 -11.02 18.66
C ILE A 277 -5.63 -10.77 17.36
N LEU A 278 -4.93 -10.43 16.27
CA LEU A 278 -5.55 -10.19 14.96
C LEU A 278 -6.24 -11.44 14.43
N PHE A 279 -5.61 -12.61 14.57
CA PHE A 279 -6.20 -13.88 14.20
C PHE A 279 -7.49 -14.17 14.97
N LEU A 280 -7.48 -14.00 16.30
CA LEU A 280 -8.66 -14.23 17.13
C LEU A 280 -9.80 -13.28 16.75
N LEU A 281 -9.50 -11.99 16.56
CA LEU A 281 -10.49 -11.00 16.13
C LEU A 281 -11.09 -11.35 14.77
N THR A 282 -10.25 -11.67 13.79
CA THR A 282 -10.69 -12.10 12.45
C THR A 282 -11.52 -13.38 12.52
N PHE A 283 -11.09 -14.36 13.29
CA PHE A 283 -11.80 -15.62 13.47
C PHE A 283 -13.18 -15.41 14.09
N VAL A 284 -13.26 -14.66 15.20
CA VAL A 284 -14.54 -14.32 15.85
C VAL A 284 -15.47 -13.57 14.89
N GLN A 285 -14.94 -12.60 14.13
CA GLN A 285 -15.72 -11.88 13.13
C GLN A 285 -16.31 -12.84 12.08
N ILE A 286 -15.51 -13.75 11.53
CA ILE A 286 -15.96 -14.74 10.54
C ILE A 286 -16.99 -15.70 11.14
N CYS A 287 -16.79 -16.17 12.36
CA CYS A 287 -17.76 -17.01 13.06
C CYS A 287 -19.09 -16.28 13.24
N ARG A 288 -19.08 -15.01 13.66
CA ARG A 288 -20.30 -14.20 13.80
C ARG A 288 -21.00 -14.02 12.46
N GLU A 289 -20.26 -13.72 11.40
CA GLU A 289 -20.77 -13.59 10.03
C GLU A 289 -21.42 -14.88 9.49
N LYS A 290 -20.97 -16.05 9.93
CA LYS A 290 -21.52 -17.36 9.52
C LYS A 290 -22.66 -17.86 10.40
N ILE A 291 -22.58 -17.64 11.71
CA ILE A 291 -23.50 -18.23 12.69
C ILE A 291 -24.76 -17.39 12.85
N ILE A 292 -24.65 -16.06 12.78
CA ILE A 292 -25.76 -15.15 13.06
C ILE A 292 -26.39 -14.73 11.72
N PRO A 293 -27.62 -15.19 11.39
CA PRO A 293 -28.29 -14.80 10.15
C PRO A 293 -28.44 -13.29 10.05
N GLY A 294 -28.08 -12.72 8.90
CA GLY A 294 -28.15 -11.27 8.66
C GLY A 294 -27.09 -10.43 9.37
N TYR A 295 -26.18 -11.02 10.15
CA TYR A 295 -25.07 -10.29 10.79
C TYR A 295 -24.07 -9.78 9.77
N ARG A 296 -23.73 -10.61 8.77
CA ARG A 296 -22.98 -10.14 7.60
C ARG A 296 -23.93 -9.37 6.68
N LYS A 297 -24.16 -8.09 7.00
CA LYS A 297 -24.73 -7.18 6.00
C LYS A 297 -23.62 -6.68 5.08
N TYR A 298 -22.64 -5.93 5.61
CA TYR A 298 -21.53 -5.36 4.83
C TYR A 298 -20.26 -5.21 5.69
N ARG A 299 -19.07 -5.40 5.09
CA ARG A 299 -17.79 -5.02 5.71
C ARG A 299 -17.43 -3.60 5.28
N TYR A 300 -16.67 -2.89 6.12
CA TYR A 300 -16.19 -1.53 5.80
C TYR A 300 -15.42 -1.50 4.48
N MET A 301 -14.53 -2.48 4.28
CA MET A 301 -13.86 -2.77 3.02
C MET A 301 -14.06 -4.26 2.72
N ASP A 302 -14.33 -4.59 1.47
CA ASP A 302 -14.36 -5.98 0.99
C ASP A 302 -13.80 -6.04 -0.44
N VAL A 303 -13.35 -7.21 -0.87
CA VAL A 303 -12.89 -7.44 -2.24
C VAL A 303 -13.29 -8.83 -2.70
N ALA A 304 -13.73 -8.91 -3.96
CA ALA A 304 -14.07 -10.17 -4.63
C ALA A 304 -13.71 -10.07 -6.12
N PHE A 305 -13.69 -11.20 -6.82
CA PHE A 305 -13.72 -11.17 -8.27
C PHE A 305 -15.08 -10.67 -8.78
N GLU A 306 -15.10 -10.09 -9.98
CA GLU A 306 -16.28 -9.53 -10.61
C GLU A 306 -17.42 -10.54 -10.80
N ASP A 307 -17.09 -11.81 -11.05
CA ASP A 307 -18.01 -12.94 -11.12
C ASP A 307 -18.57 -13.37 -9.74
N ARG A 308 -18.23 -12.63 -8.67
CA ARG A 308 -18.54 -12.92 -7.27
C ARG A 308 -17.93 -14.23 -6.77
N ALA A 309 -16.96 -14.82 -7.49
CA ALA A 309 -16.18 -15.91 -6.94
C ALA A 309 -15.46 -15.42 -5.68
N ASN A 310 -15.63 -16.16 -4.59
CA ASN A 310 -15.00 -15.82 -3.32
C ASN A 310 -13.49 -16.02 -3.43
N LEU A 311 -12.74 -14.98 -3.07
CA LEU A 311 -11.34 -15.13 -2.73
C LEU A 311 -11.23 -16.03 -1.50
N THR A 312 -10.59 -17.18 -1.67
CA THR A 312 -10.40 -18.12 -0.57
C THR A 312 -9.30 -17.64 0.36
N PHE A 313 -9.21 -18.24 1.55
CA PHE A 313 -8.06 -18.04 2.43
C PHE A 313 -6.73 -18.33 1.69
N TRP A 314 -6.69 -19.40 0.90
CA TRP A 314 -5.49 -19.81 0.19
C TRP A 314 -5.09 -18.86 -0.93
N ASP A 315 -6.05 -18.29 -1.67
CA ASP A 315 -5.76 -17.26 -2.68
C ASP A 315 -5.03 -16.07 -2.02
N VAL A 316 -5.57 -15.57 -0.90
CA VAL A 316 -4.99 -14.44 -0.17
C VAL A 316 -3.64 -14.81 0.45
N TYR A 317 -3.51 -16.02 1.00
CA TYR A 317 -2.26 -16.51 1.55
C TYR A 317 -1.17 -16.58 0.49
N HIS A 318 -1.47 -17.11 -0.69
CA HIS A 318 -0.50 -17.19 -1.79
C HIS A 318 -0.09 -15.82 -2.29
N ILE A 319 -1.02 -14.85 -2.37
CA ILE A 319 -0.69 -13.46 -2.73
C ILE A 319 0.27 -12.84 -1.71
N VAL A 320 -0.07 -12.88 -0.42
CA VAL A 320 0.78 -12.30 0.63
C VAL A 320 2.12 -13.03 0.71
N LYS A 321 2.13 -14.37 0.58
CA LYS A 321 3.36 -15.15 0.51
C LYS A 321 4.26 -14.67 -0.63
N SER A 322 3.71 -14.47 -1.83
CA SER A 322 4.45 -13.99 -2.98
C SER A 322 4.96 -12.56 -2.78
N TYR A 323 4.25 -11.71 -2.01
CA TYR A 323 4.77 -10.39 -1.63
C TYR A 323 6.04 -10.52 -0.81
N TRP A 324 6.00 -11.32 0.26
CA TRP A 324 7.16 -11.55 1.14
C TRP A 324 8.33 -12.22 0.42
N GLN A 325 8.08 -13.05 -0.60
CA GLN A 325 9.13 -13.65 -1.41
C GLN A 325 9.82 -12.67 -2.37
N ASN A 326 9.13 -11.61 -2.76
CA ASN A 326 9.59 -10.62 -3.74
C ASN A 326 9.75 -9.22 -3.12
N ALA A 327 9.85 -9.15 -1.79
CA ALA A 327 10.08 -7.93 -1.05
C ALA A 327 11.57 -7.75 -0.75
N GLU A 328 12.11 -6.60 -1.12
CA GLU A 328 13.33 -6.07 -0.53
C GLU A 328 12.93 -5.16 0.65
N LEU A 329 13.45 -5.46 1.84
CA LEU A 329 13.12 -4.68 3.03
C LEU A 329 14.05 -3.48 3.11
N PHE A 330 13.55 -2.31 2.71
CA PHE A 330 14.33 -1.08 2.75
C PHE A 330 14.49 -0.61 4.19
N ASP A 331 15.68 -0.82 4.73
CA ASP A 331 16.09 -0.35 6.05
C ASP A 331 16.50 1.12 5.98
N TRP A 332 15.80 1.95 6.74
CA TRP A 332 15.88 3.40 6.65
C TRP A 332 17.12 3.94 7.38
N GLN A 333 17.81 4.89 6.76
CA GLN A 333 18.74 5.79 7.41
C GLN A 333 18.18 7.22 7.39
N GLU A 334 18.62 8.03 8.36
CA GLU A 334 18.23 9.44 8.40
C GLU A 334 18.71 10.16 7.14
N GLY A 335 17.81 10.89 6.49
CA GLY A 335 18.09 11.62 5.25
C GLY A 335 17.78 10.85 3.98
N ASP A 336 17.49 9.55 4.07
CA ASP A 336 17.21 8.73 2.89
C ASP A 336 15.97 9.20 2.14
N ILE A 337 16.05 9.07 0.82
CA ILE A 337 14.92 9.20 -0.08
C ILE A 337 14.76 7.90 -0.86
N LEU A 338 13.55 7.33 -0.86
CA LEU A 338 13.18 6.15 -1.64
C LEU A 338 12.18 6.56 -2.71
N ILE A 339 12.44 6.23 -3.97
CA ILE A 339 11.58 6.55 -5.10
C ILE A 339 11.12 5.25 -5.74
N LEU A 340 9.81 5.13 -5.94
CA LEU A 340 9.17 3.95 -6.51
C LEU A 340 8.42 4.32 -7.78
N ASP A 341 8.58 3.52 -8.82
CA ASP A 341 7.64 3.39 -9.93
C ASP A 341 6.40 2.67 -9.41
N ASN A 342 5.30 3.41 -9.30
CA ASN A 342 4.07 2.91 -8.69
C ASN A 342 3.28 1.97 -9.62
N TYR A 343 3.62 1.88 -10.90
CA TYR A 343 3.05 0.85 -11.76
C TYR A 343 3.63 -0.52 -11.41
N ARG A 344 4.94 -0.62 -11.17
CA ARG A 344 5.64 -1.88 -10.93
C ARG A 344 5.82 -2.24 -9.46
N MET A 345 6.09 -1.26 -8.60
CA MET A 345 6.50 -1.51 -7.23
C MET A 345 5.34 -1.29 -6.27
N GLY A 346 5.09 -2.29 -5.44
CA GLY A 346 4.32 -2.08 -4.23
C GLY A 346 5.20 -1.77 -3.04
N HIS A 347 4.57 -1.28 -1.99
CA HIS A 347 5.23 -0.94 -0.74
C HIS A 347 4.34 -1.26 0.46
N GLY A 348 4.96 -1.33 1.63
CA GLY A 348 4.26 -1.51 2.91
C GLY A 348 4.97 -0.80 4.05
N ARG A 349 4.66 -1.21 5.27
CA ARG A 349 5.40 -0.76 6.47
C ARG A 349 5.41 -1.86 7.50
N LEU A 350 6.59 -2.26 7.96
CA LEU A 350 6.71 -3.20 9.07
C LEU A 350 6.42 -2.52 10.43
N PRO A 351 5.99 -3.27 11.45
CA PRO A 351 5.85 -2.74 12.79
C PRO A 351 7.19 -2.27 13.35
N PHE A 352 7.16 -1.24 14.19
CA PHE A 352 8.36 -0.61 14.76
C PHE A 352 8.17 -0.17 16.20
N THR A 353 9.28 0.25 16.83
CA THR A 353 9.29 0.86 18.16
C THR A 353 9.92 2.26 18.14
N GLY A 354 9.57 3.08 19.13
CA GLY A 354 9.99 4.48 19.20
C GLY A 354 9.23 5.39 18.23
N GLU A 355 9.81 6.57 18.01
CA GLU A 355 9.30 7.55 17.05
C GLU A 355 9.87 7.27 15.66
N ARG A 356 9.07 7.48 14.62
CA ARG A 356 9.47 7.32 13.23
C ARG A 356 8.73 8.37 12.41
N ARG A 357 9.44 9.09 11.55
CA ARG A 357 8.85 10.07 10.65
C ARG A 357 9.23 9.76 9.22
N VAL A 358 8.22 9.59 8.38
CA VAL A 358 8.37 9.46 6.93
C VAL A 358 7.38 10.38 6.25
N TYR A 359 7.89 11.15 5.29
CA TYR A 359 7.13 12.02 4.41
C TYR A 359 7.04 11.41 3.02
N THR A 360 6.10 11.89 2.23
CA THR A 360 5.86 11.37 0.89
C THR A 360 5.38 12.43 -0.09
N ALA A 361 5.71 12.23 -1.36
CA ALA A 361 5.28 13.04 -2.49
C ALA A 361 4.89 12.12 -3.66
N PHE A 362 4.10 12.65 -4.59
CA PHE A 362 3.53 11.90 -5.72
C PHE A 362 3.80 12.62 -7.02
N ALA A 363 4.06 11.86 -8.10
CA ALA A 363 4.36 12.41 -9.42
C ALA A 363 3.61 11.69 -10.55
#